data_AF-A0A6A2FHV7-F1
#
_entry.id   AF-A0A6A2FHV7-F1
#
_cell.length_a   1.000
_cell.length_b   1.000
_cell.length_c   1.000
_cell.angle_alpha   90.00
_cell.angle_beta   90.00
_cell.angle_gamma   90.00
#
_symmetry.space_group_name_H-M   'P 1'
#
loop_
_entity.id
_entity.type
_entity.pdbx_description
1 polymer ?
#
loop_
_entity_poly.entity_id
_entity_poly.type
_entity_poly.pdbx_seq_one_letter_code
_entity_poly.pdbx_strand_id
1 'polypeptide(L)'
;MTKILLLFVFGAIAIAANAQEIIFKRDGGKDTVKILEITPIEIIYKKFKRQNGPTYRINKADVVLIEHEDGEVEVIEAPPTPPPVKTEEEKKKEYAKSLGRSILSLNYMNFFIGNANVGYERIFDRAGIFGLKISVNYHIPDIENDVLGYDRKFTAGLDFNFYPAGHGKVKYFLGPALRLGKWEENFFSFFGEPKSEYNAVSIIFNNGFYVQPTKSFYMSFVGGLGIANLTDRNNGESLVEPDGVLGFNVGVRF
;
A
#
# COMPACT_ATOMS: atom_id res chain seq x y z
N MET A 1 -50.18 75.52 -9.54
CA MET A 1 -49.17 75.26 -8.47
C MET A 1 -49.19 73.80 -7.99
N THR A 2 -50.36 73.13 -7.89
CA THR A 2 -50.50 71.71 -7.48
C THR A 2 -49.75 70.69 -8.35
N LYS A 3 -49.59 70.91 -9.66
CA LYS A 3 -48.84 70.00 -10.55
C LYS A 3 -47.30 70.02 -10.35
N ILE A 4 -46.74 71.13 -9.89
CA ILE A 4 -45.29 71.28 -9.63
C ILE A 4 -44.92 70.62 -8.30
N LEU A 5 -45.83 70.67 -7.30
CA LEU A 5 -45.64 70.02 -6.01
C LEU A 5 -45.59 68.48 -6.14
N LEU A 6 -46.44 67.90 -7.00
CA LEU A 6 -46.44 66.45 -7.30
C LEU A 6 -45.12 65.98 -7.94
N LEU A 7 -44.50 66.79 -8.80
CA LEU A 7 -43.21 66.51 -9.43
C LEU A 7 -42.05 66.54 -8.42
N PHE A 8 -42.08 67.47 -7.46
CA PHE A 8 -41.10 67.51 -6.37
C PHE A 8 -41.24 66.33 -5.41
N VAL A 9 -42.47 65.88 -5.12
CA VAL A 9 -42.73 64.69 -4.30
C VAL A 9 -42.26 63.41 -4.99
N PHE A 10 -42.51 63.27 -6.30
CA PHE A 10 -41.98 62.12 -7.06
C PHE A 10 -40.45 62.13 -7.19
N GLY A 11 -39.84 63.31 -7.34
CA GLY A 11 -38.37 63.45 -7.37
C GLY A 11 -37.71 63.12 -6.03
N ALA A 12 -38.34 63.45 -4.90
CA ALA A 12 -37.81 63.15 -3.56
C ALA A 12 -37.88 61.65 -3.21
N ILE A 13 -38.83 60.90 -3.77
CA ILE A 13 -38.98 59.44 -3.55
C ILE A 13 -37.92 58.65 -4.34
N ALA A 14 -37.47 59.16 -5.49
CA ALA A 14 -36.45 58.49 -6.32
C ALA A 14 -35.04 58.47 -5.68
N ILE A 15 -34.75 59.35 -4.71
CA ILE A 15 -33.43 59.47 -4.06
C ILE A 15 -33.28 58.50 -2.88
N ALA A 16 -34.34 57.73 -2.55
CA ALA A 16 -34.35 56.81 -1.40
C ALA A 16 -34.21 55.32 -1.78
N ALA A 17 -33.93 54.99 -3.04
CA ALA A 17 -33.67 53.62 -3.48
C ALA A 17 -32.26 53.17 -3.03
N ASN A 18 -32.14 52.81 -1.75
CA ASN A 18 -30.97 52.07 -1.25
C ASN A 18 -31.24 50.59 -1.54
N ALA A 19 -30.79 50.12 -2.70
CA ALA A 19 -30.71 48.69 -2.92
C ALA A 19 -29.57 48.11 -2.06
N GLN A 20 -29.73 46.87 -1.62
CA GLN A 20 -28.93 46.26 -0.54
C GLN A 20 -28.31 44.97 -1.06
N GLU A 21 -27.07 44.68 -0.66
CA GLU A 21 -26.46 43.40 -1.01
C GLU A 21 -26.99 42.27 -0.13
N ILE A 22 -27.23 41.10 -0.73
CA ILE A 22 -27.72 39.90 -0.05
C ILE A 22 -26.81 38.72 -0.37
N ILE A 23 -26.26 38.11 0.68
CA ILE A 23 -25.55 36.83 0.58
C ILE A 23 -26.54 35.71 0.81
N PHE A 24 -26.69 34.82 -0.17
CA PHE A 24 -27.49 33.60 -0.08
C PHE A 24 -26.58 32.42 0.24
N LYS A 25 -26.85 31.74 1.35
CA LYS A 25 -26.04 30.63 1.85
C LYS A 25 -26.57 29.29 1.38
N ARG A 26 -25.68 28.29 1.36
CA ARG A 26 -26.04 26.91 0.98
C ARG A 26 -26.93 26.21 2.00
N ASP A 27 -26.94 26.67 3.25
CA ASP A 27 -27.87 26.21 4.30
C ASP A 27 -29.30 26.80 4.16
N GLY A 28 -29.54 27.63 3.13
CA GLY A 28 -30.81 28.32 2.90
C GLY A 28 -30.95 29.66 3.63
N GLY A 29 -29.96 30.04 4.44
CA GLY A 29 -29.91 31.32 5.12
C GLY A 29 -29.64 32.49 4.16
N LYS A 30 -30.07 33.70 4.57
CA LYS A 30 -29.81 34.95 3.84
C LYS A 30 -29.32 36.00 4.82
N ASP A 31 -28.25 36.70 4.48
CA ASP A 31 -27.76 37.86 5.24
C ASP A 31 -27.76 39.09 4.33
N THR A 32 -28.43 40.15 4.75
CA THR A 32 -28.32 41.48 4.14
C THR A 32 -27.06 42.16 4.67
N VAL A 33 -26.15 42.53 3.77
CA VAL A 33 -24.78 42.91 4.11
C VAL A 33 -24.33 44.14 3.34
N LYS A 34 -23.14 44.62 3.71
CA LYS A 34 -22.27 45.45 2.90
C LYS A 34 -20.96 44.69 2.75
N ILE A 35 -20.66 44.24 1.54
CA ILE A 35 -19.45 43.52 1.21
C ILE A 35 -18.28 44.51 1.24
N LEU A 36 -17.19 44.09 1.86
CA LEU A 36 -15.95 44.86 1.94
C LEU A 36 -14.92 44.34 0.94
N GLU A 37 -14.80 43.01 0.84
CA GLU A 37 -13.82 42.35 0.00
C GLU A 37 -14.29 40.93 -0.35
N ILE A 38 -14.05 40.52 -1.59
CA ILE A 38 -14.25 39.15 -2.06
C ILE A 38 -12.87 38.58 -2.43
N THR A 39 -12.41 37.59 -1.67
CA THR A 39 -11.15 36.89 -1.93
C THR A 39 -11.42 35.56 -2.67
N PRO A 40 -10.39 34.83 -3.12
CA PRO A 40 -10.58 33.51 -3.71
C PRO A 40 -11.20 32.46 -2.77
N ILE A 41 -11.16 32.67 -1.44
CA ILE A 41 -11.57 31.67 -0.44
C ILE A 41 -12.75 32.16 0.40
N GLU A 42 -12.79 33.44 0.74
CA GLU A 42 -13.76 34.02 1.67
C GLU A 42 -14.30 35.38 1.22
N ILE A 43 -15.50 35.70 1.68
CA ILE A 43 -16.16 36.99 1.51
C ILE A 43 -16.15 37.70 2.86
N ILE A 44 -15.61 38.91 2.89
CA ILE A 44 -15.50 39.78 4.05
C ILE A 44 -16.61 40.83 3.97
N TYR A 45 -17.45 40.94 5.01
CA TYR A 45 -18.62 41.81 4.97
C TYR A 45 -19.00 42.37 6.35
N LYS A 46 -19.87 43.38 6.36
CA LYS A 46 -20.57 43.89 7.55
C LYS A 46 -22.08 43.69 7.42
N LYS A 47 -22.78 43.48 8.54
CA LYS A 47 -24.25 43.42 8.50
C LYS A 47 -24.83 44.79 8.16
N PHE A 48 -25.79 44.83 7.23
CA PHE A 48 -26.33 46.09 6.70
C PHE A 48 -26.88 47.01 7.81
N LYS A 49 -27.61 46.45 8.78
CA LYS A 49 -28.17 47.19 9.94
C LYS A 49 -27.12 47.60 10.98
N ARG A 50 -25.86 47.16 10.87
CA ARG A 50 -24.79 47.39 11.86
C ARG A 50 -23.45 47.68 11.17
N GLN A 51 -23.40 48.73 10.34
CA GLN A 51 -22.18 49.11 9.60
C GLN A 51 -21.01 49.57 10.51
N ASN A 52 -21.31 50.09 11.70
CA ASN A 52 -20.30 50.40 12.74
C ASN A 52 -19.95 49.19 13.62
N GLY A 53 -20.48 48.00 13.32
CA GLY A 53 -20.23 46.76 14.04
C GLY A 53 -18.98 46.01 13.54
N PRO A 54 -18.76 44.78 14.05
CA PRO A 54 -17.61 43.96 13.67
C PRO A 54 -17.68 43.52 12.22
N THR A 55 -16.51 43.20 11.67
CA THR A 55 -16.35 42.59 10.35
C THR A 55 -16.54 41.08 10.45
N TYR A 56 -17.33 40.52 9.54
CA TYR A 56 -17.62 39.10 9.44
C TYR A 56 -16.92 38.51 8.21
N ARG A 57 -16.69 37.20 8.25
CA ARG A 57 -16.12 36.42 7.14
C ARG A 57 -16.99 35.19 6.91
N ILE A 58 -17.21 34.83 5.65
CA ILE A 58 -17.88 33.59 5.25
C ILE A 58 -17.08 32.92 4.12
N ASN A 59 -16.97 31.60 4.16
CA ASN A 59 -16.28 30.86 3.11
C ASN A 59 -17.12 30.86 1.83
N LYS A 60 -16.51 31.04 0.65
CA LYS A 60 -17.20 30.93 -0.64
C LYS A 60 -17.86 29.56 -0.82
N ALA A 61 -17.32 28.51 -0.21
CA ALA A 61 -17.93 27.18 -0.20
C ALA A 61 -19.32 27.16 0.46
N ASP A 62 -19.61 28.09 1.38
CA ASP A 62 -20.89 28.16 2.11
C ASP A 62 -21.90 29.12 1.44
N VAL A 63 -21.51 29.78 0.36
CA VAL A 63 -22.33 30.75 -0.38
C VAL A 63 -22.80 30.12 -1.70
N VAL A 64 -24.06 30.40 -2.06
CA VAL A 64 -24.68 30.01 -3.33
C VAL A 64 -24.50 31.12 -4.35
N LEU A 65 -24.92 32.32 -3.97
CA LEU A 65 -24.87 33.51 -4.81
C LEU A 65 -24.86 34.77 -3.95
N ILE A 66 -24.42 35.86 -4.55
CA ILE A 66 -24.48 37.22 -4.03
C ILE A 66 -25.40 38.00 -4.96
N GLU A 67 -26.37 38.71 -4.40
CA GLU A 67 -27.18 39.70 -5.12
C GLU A 67 -26.65 41.08 -4.72
N HIS A 68 -26.14 41.86 -5.68
CA HIS A 68 -25.54 43.18 -5.46
C HIS A 68 -26.60 44.29 -5.43
N GLU A 69 -26.21 45.49 -4.98
CA GLU A 69 -27.12 46.64 -4.88
C GLU A 69 -27.71 47.03 -6.25
N ASP A 70 -27.03 46.81 -7.36
CA ASP A 70 -27.56 47.10 -8.71
C ASP A 70 -28.48 45.99 -9.26
N GLY A 71 -28.67 44.90 -8.51
CA GLY A 71 -29.42 43.72 -8.92
C GLY A 71 -28.59 42.70 -9.72
N GLU A 72 -27.29 42.91 -9.89
CA GLU A 72 -26.40 41.90 -10.45
C GLU A 72 -26.30 40.68 -9.52
N VAL A 73 -26.31 39.48 -10.10
CA VAL A 73 -26.21 38.21 -9.36
C VAL A 73 -24.90 37.52 -9.69
N GLU A 74 -24.00 37.45 -8.71
CA GLU A 74 -22.75 36.67 -8.79
C GLU A 74 -22.99 35.27 -8.21
N VAL A 75 -22.99 34.23 -9.05
CA VAL A 75 -23.07 32.84 -8.59
C VAL A 75 -21.71 32.38 -8.09
N ILE A 76 -21.66 31.92 -6.84
CA ILE A 76 -20.42 31.44 -6.23
C ILE A 76 -20.26 29.95 -6.51
N GLU A 77 -19.42 29.64 -7.50
CA GLU A 77 -18.94 28.28 -7.72
C GLU A 77 -18.11 27.85 -6.52
N ALA A 78 -18.59 26.83 -5.79
CA ALA A 78 -17.83 26.30 -4.67
C ALA A 78 -16.49 25.76 -5.20
N PRO A 79 -15.35 26.12 -4.58
CA PRO A 79 -14.10 25.46 -4.90
C PRO A 79 -14.27 23.94 -4.66
N PRO A 80 -13.67 23.08 -5.48
CA PRO A 80 -13.85 21.63 -5.37
C PRO A 80 -13.53 21.20 -3.94
N THR A 81 -14.50 20.57 -3.27
CA THR A 81 -14.34 20.09 -1.90
C THR A 81 -13.09 19.21 -1.86
N PRO A 82 -12.09 19.50 -1.02
CA PRO A 82 -10.94 18.63 -0.90
C PRO A 82 -11.45 17.23 -0.50
N PRO A 83 -10.96 16.15 -1.13
CA PRO A 83 -11.41 14.82 -0.81
C PRO A 83 -11.24 14.55 0.70
N PRO A 84 -12.19 13.84 1.33
CA PRO A 84 -12.11 13.57 2.76
C PRO A 84 -10.77 12.96 3.10
N VAL A 85 -10.11 13.50 4.13
CA VAL A 85 -8.81 13.02 4.59
C VAL A 85 -9.01 11.61 5.15
N LYS A 86 -8.63 10.61 4.35
CA LYS A 86 -8.66 9.21 4.77
C LYS A 86 -7.82 9.03 6.03
N THR A 87 -8.39 8.36 7.02
CA THR A 87 -7.66 7.95 8.22
C THR A 87 -6.51 7.01 7.84
N GLU A 88 -5.49 6.91 8.70
CA GLU A 88 -4.38 5.96 8.46
C GLU A 88 -4.86 4.52 8.34
N GLU A 89 -5.90 4.15 9.08
CA GLU A 89 -6.46 2.80 9.06
C GLU A 89 -7.15 2.50 7.72
N GLU A 90 -7.90 3.47 7.18
CA GLU A 90 -8.50 3.35 5.85
C GLU A 90 -7.44 3.26 4.76
N LYS A 91 -6.37 4.06 4.85
CA LYS A 91 -5.22 3.99 3.93
C LYS A 91 -4.55 2.61 3.98
N LYS A 92 -4.37 2.03 5.17
CA LYS A 92 -3.83 0.67 5.33
C LYS A 92 -4.74 -0.39 4.73
N LYS A 93 -6.06 -0.31 4.98
CA LYS A 93 -7.07 -1.22 4.42
C LYS A 93 -7.16 -1.13 2.89
N GLU A 94 -7.09 0.07 2.34
CA GLU A 94 -7.09 0.30 0.89
C GLU A 94 -5.80 -0.21 0.24
N TYR A 95 -4.64 0.08 0.85
CA TYR A 95 -3.37 -0.46 0.41
C TYR A 95 -3.40 -1.98 0.41
N ALA A 96 -3.84 -2.60 1.50
CA ALA A 96 -4.00 -4.04 1.65
C ALA A 96 -4.86 -4.66 0.54
N LYS A 97 -6.01 -4.05 0.23
CA LYS A 97 -6.90 -4.49 -0.86
C LYS A 97 -6.28 -4.33 -2.24
N SER A 98 -5.40 -3.35 -2.41
CA SER A 98 -4.75 -3.06 -3.70
C SER A 98 -3.58 -3.98 -4.03
N LEU A 99 -3.12 -4.78 -3.06
CA LEU A 99 -2.01 -5.69 -3.27
C LEU A 99 -2.46 -6.97 -3.96
N GLY A 100 -1.64 -7.42 -4.89
CA GLY A 100 -1.75 -8.75 -5.49
C GLY A 100 -1.73 -9.87 -4.45
N ARG A 101 -2.13 -11.06 -4.83
CA ARG A 101 -2.16 -12.24 -3.94
C ARG A 101 -1.18 -13.31 -4.37
N SER A 102 -0.64 -13.20 -5.59
CA SER A 102 0.41 -14.05 -6.11
C SER A 102 1.74 -13.33 -6.00
N ILE A 103 2.79 -14.07 -5.65
CA ILE A 103 4.16 -13.58 -5.64
C ILE A 103 5.00 -14.60 -6.41
N LEU A 104 5.71 -14.15 -7.43
CA LEU A 104 6.75 -14.93 -8.10
C LEU A 104 8.09 -14.35 -7.68
N SER A 105 9.01 -15.20 -7.23
CA SER A 105 10.27 -14.77 -6.61
C SER A 105 11.45 -15.65 -7.05
N LEU A 106 12.62 -15.03 -7.08
CA LEU A 106 13.91 -15.67 -7.30
C LEU A 106 14.77 -15.46 -6.05
N ASN A 107 15.37 -16.53 -5.53
CA ASN A 107 16.36 -16.42 -4.46
C ASN A 107 17.73 -16.09 -5.07
N TYR A 108 18.15 -14.85 -4.93
CA TYR A 108 19.41 -14.35 -5.48
C TYR A 108 20.63 -14.95 -4.76
N MET A 109 20.50 -15.26 -3.48
CA MET A 109 21.64 -15.75 -2.70
C MET A 109 22.01 -17.18 -3.08
N ASN A 110 21.04 -17.97 -3.56
CA ASN A 110 21.30 -19.33 -4.00
C ASN A 110 22.26 -19.41 -5.19
N PHE A 111 22.36 -18.36 -6.02
CA PHE A 111 23.35 -18.36 -7.11
C PHE A 111 24.79 -18.36 -6.61
N PHE A 112 25.07 -17.81 -5.42
CA PHE A 112 26.42 -17.83 -4.83
C PHE A 112 26.86 -19.22 -4.36
N ILE A 113 25.91 -20.13 -4.18
CA ILE A 113 26.16 -21.55 -3.84
C ILE A 113 25.84 -22.46 -5.02
N GLY A 114 25.83 -21.93 -6.25
CA GLY A 114 25.64 -22.72 -7.47
C GLY A 114 24.21 -23.22 -7.69
N ASN A 115 23.18 -22.58 -7.14
CA ASN A 115 21.79 -22.99 -7.33
C ASN A 115 20.90 -21.88 -7.89
N ALA A 116 20.01 -22.23 -8.80
CA ALA A 116 18.86 -21.41 -9.17
C ALA A 116 17.65 -21.84 -8.33
N ASN A 117 17.00 -20.89 -7.64
CA ASN A 117 15.77 -21.18 -6.90
C ASN A 117 14.65 -20.19 -7.24
N VAL A 118 13.51 -20.74 -7.65
CA VAL A 118 12.30 -20.02 -8.00
C VAL A 118 11.21 -20.41 -7.01
N GLY A 119 10.46 -19.43 -6.54
CA GLY A 119 9.33 -19.63 -5.63
C GLY A 119 8.09 -18.90 -6.10
N TYR A 120 6.96 -19.59 -6.12
CA TYR A 120 5.63 -19.02 -6.28
C TYR A 120 4.87 -19.10 -4.95
N GLU A 121 4.35 -17.98 -4.47
CA GLU A 121 3.55 -17.92 -3.26
C GLU A 121 2.16 -17.35 -3.52
N ARG A 122 1.15 -17.96 -2.90
CA ARG A 122 -0.23 -17.49 -2.93
C ARG A 122 -0.69 -17.12 -1.53
N ILE A 123 -1.04 -15.86 -1.33
CA ILE A 123 -1.68 -15.34 -0.10
C ILE A 123 -3.19 -15.54 -0.22
N PHE A 124 -3.74 -16.50 0.53
CA PHE A 124 -5.09 -17.02 0.30
C PHE A 124 -6.19 -16.45 1.20
N ASP A 125 -5.85 -15.66 2.22
CA ASP A 125 -6.80 -14.90 3.02
C ASP A 125 -6.83 -13.41 2.63
N ARG A 126 -7.89 -12.69 3.00
CA ARG A 126 -8.04 -11.25 2.67
C ARG A 126 -7.21 -10.36 3.59
N ALA A 127 -6.90 -10.81 4.80
CA ALA A 127 -6.11 -10.07 5.77
C ALA A 127 -4.60 -10.17 5.49
N GLY A 128 -4.19 -11.08 4.61
CA GLY A 128 -2.81 -11.27 4.19
C GLY A 128 -1.96 -11.98 5.24
N ILE A 129 -2.59 -12.89 5.99
CA ILE A 129 -2.09 -13.61 7.16
C ILE A 129 -1.51 -14.97 6.77
N PHE A 130 -2.02 -15.63 5.72
CA PHE A 130 -1.59 -16.97 5.34
C PHE A 130 -1.16 -17.04 3.88
N GLY A 131 0.04 -17.58 3.68
CA GLY A 131 0.63 -17.84 2.38
C GLY A 131 0.99 -19.31 2.22
N LEU A 132 0.79 -19.83 1.01
CA LEU A 132 1.31 -21.13 0.58
C LEU A 132 2.34 -20.89 -0.52
N LYS A 133 3.59 -21.30 -0.29
CA LYS A 133 4.68 -21.16 -1.25
C LYS A 133 5.10 -22.52 -1.78
N ILE A 134 5.26 -22.61 -3.08
CA ILE A 134 5.89 -23.73 -3.77
C ILE A 134 7.19 -23.22 -4.36
N SER A 135 8.29 -23.93 -4.13
CA SER A 135 9.59 -23.55 -4.68
C SER A 135 10.27 -24.72 -5.37
N VAL A 136 11.09 -24.41 -6.36
CA VAL A 136 11.97 -25.37 -7.03
C VAL A 136 13.38 -24.82 -6.98
N ASN A 137 14.32 -25.64 -6.57
CA ASN A 137 15.74 -25.40 -6.57
C ASN A 137 16.40 -26.38 -7.54
N TYR A 138 17.34 -25.89 -8.34
CA TYR A 138 18.17 -26.68 -9.23
C TYR A 138 19.63 -26.24 -9.12
N HIS A 139 20.54 -27.19 -9.02
CA HIS A 139 21.98 -26.93 -9.02
C HIS A 139 22.48 -26.69 -10.45
N ILE A 140 23.32 -25.67 -10.63
CA ILE A 140 23.94 -25.30 -11.89
C ILE A 140 25.23 -26.11 -12.01
N PRO A 141 25.35 -27.06 -12.96
CA PRO A 141 26.44 -28.04 -12.98
C PRO A 141 27.86 -27.46 -13.06
N ASP A 142 28.03 -26.26 -13.61
CA ASP A 142 29.34 -25.62 -13.80
C ASP A 142 29.78 -24.76 -12.59
N ILE A 143 29.01 -24.75 -11.50
CA ILE A 143 29.32 -23.98 -10.29
C ILE A 143 29.45 -24.94 -9.11
N GLU A 144 30.68 -25.26 -8.73
CA GLU A 144 30.98 -26.02 -7.51
C GLU A 144 30.64 -25.20 -6.26
N ASN A 145 30.23 -25.89 -5.20
CA ASN A 145 29.75 -25.29 -3.96
C ASN A 145 30.43 -25.90 -2.73
N ASP A 146 31.69 -25.52 -2.52
CA ASP A 146 32.54 -26.06 -1.46
C ASP A 146 32.13 -25.61 -0.03
N VAL A 147 31.05 -24.84 0.11
CA VAL A 147 30.62 -24.24 1.38
C VAL A 147 29.77 -25.21 2.21
N LEU A 148 29.05 -26.13 1.57
CA LEU A 148 28.13 -27.05 2.22
C LEU A 148 28.59 -28.49 2.03
N GLY A 149 28.42 -29.34 3.04
CA GLY A 149 28.77 -30.77 2.94
C GLY A 149 27.98 -31.55 1.88
N TYR A 150 26.87 -30.98 1.40
CA TYR A 150 25.99 -31.55 0.38
C TYR A 150 25.55 -30.51 -0.64
N ASP A 151 25.54 -30.90 -1.91
CA ASP A 151 24.94 -30.18 -3.01
C ASP A 151 23.51 -30.61 -3.24
N ARG A 152 22.59 -29.63 -3.14
CA ARG A 152 21.18 -29.85 -3.50
C ARG A 152 21.01 -29.85 -5.02
N LYS A 153 21.22 -30.99 -5.67
CA LYS A 153 21.07 -31.13 -7.13
C LYS A 153 19.69 -30.72 -7.63
N PHE A 154 18.65 -31.14 -6.91
CA PHE A 154 17.28 -30.72 -7.15
C PHE A 154 16.50 -30.72 -5.84
N THR A 155 15.65 -29.73 -5.61
CA THR A 155 14.74 -29.73 -4.45
C THR A 155 13.43 -29.03 -4.80
N ALA A 156 12.31 -29.71 -4.56
CA ALA A 156 10.99 -29.10 -4.50
C ALA A 156 10.66 -28.74 -3.04
N GLY A 157 10.02 -27.60 -2.82
CA GLY A 157 9.67 -27.11 -1.50
C GLY A 157 8.22 -26.68 -1.41
N LEU A 158 7.61 -26.92 -0.25
CA LEU A 158 6.27 -26.47 0.12
C LEU A 158 6.34 -25.74 1.47
N ASP A 159 6.03 -24.45 1.51
CA ASP A 159 6.07 -23.62 2.72
C ASP A 159 4.69 -23.13 3.10
N PHE A 160 4.37 -23.22 4.38
CA PHE A 160 3.20 -22.58 4.97
C PHE A 160 3.66 -21.35 5.74
N ASN A 161 3.45 -20.17 5.16
CA ASN A 161 3.87 -18.91 5.76
C ASN A 161 2.71 -18.27 6.54
N PHE A 162 2.97 -17.95 7.80
CA PHE A 162 2.09 -17.17 8.66
C PHE A 162 2.65 -15.75 8.83
N TYR A 163 1.80 -14.75 8.62
CA TYR A 163 2.09 -13.32 8.69
C TYR A 163 1.25 -12.67 9.81
N PRO A 164 1.75 -12.63 11.06
CA PRO A 164 0.94 -12.20 12.21
C PRO A 164 0.33 -10.81 12.08
N ALA A 165 1.04 -9.89 11.40
CA ALA A 165 0.62 -8.51 11.22
C ALA A 165 -0.34 -8.28 10.03
N GLY A 166 -0.65 -9.31 9.25
CA GLY A 166 -1.47 -9.18 8.04
C GLY A 166 -0.82 -8.26 6.99
N HIS A 167 -1.60 -7.50 6.22
CA HIS A 167 -1.09 -6.63 5.15
C HIS A 167 -0.25 -5.43 5.62
N GLY A 168 0.84 -5.14 4.90
CA GLY A 168 1.75 -4.05 5.21
C GLY A 168 2.91 -3.96 4.21
N LYS A 169 3.65 -2.85 4.27
CA LYS A 169 4.88 -2.65 3.49
C LYS A 169 6.04 -3.48 4.01
N VAL A 170 6.06 -3.77 5.30
CA VAL A 170 7.05 -4.64 5.95
C VAL A 170 6.26 -5.69 6.71
N LYS A 171 6.63 -6.95 6.55
CA LYS A 171 6.02 -8.05 7.29
C LYS A 171 7.07 -8.99 7.80
N TYR A 172 6.84 -9.48 9.01
CA TYR A 172 7.49 -10.69 9.51
C TYR A 172 6.65 -11.90 9.12
N PHE A 173 7.31 -13.01 8.81
CA PHE A 173 6.67 -14.29 8.56
C PHE A 173 7.42 -15.43 9.21
N LEU A 174 6.69 -16.49 9.51
CA LEU A 174 7.23 -17.73 10.02
C LEU A 174 6.38 -18.91 9.59
N GLY A 175 6.96 -20.11 9.60
CA GLY A 175 6.18 -21.32 9.50
C GLY A 175 6.96 -22.53 8.97
N PRO A 176 6.31 -23.71 8.99
CA PRO A 176 6.94 -24.95 8.58
C PRO A 176 7.10 -25.02 7.05
N ALA A 177 8.13 -25.74 6.65
CA ALA A 177 8.51 -25.95 5.27
C ALA A 177 8.94 -27.39 5.07
N LEU A 178 8.37 -28.04 4.05
CA LEU A 178 8.78 -29.37 3.60
C LEU A 178 9.68 -29.22 2.38
N ARG A 179 10.76 -29.99 2.32
CA ARG A 179 11.68 -30.07 1.17
C ARG A 179 11.82 -31.52 0.75
N LEU A 180 11.73 -31.78 -0.54
CA LEU A 180 11.89 -33.09 -1.15
C LEU A 180 12.87 -32.95 -2.30
N GLY A 181 13.92 -33.76 -2.36
CA GLY A 181 14.96 -33.54 -3.34
C GLY A 181 15.98 -34.65 -3.49
N LYS A 182 16.99 -34.35 -4.31
CA LYS A 182 18.18 -35.17 -4.52
C LYS A 182 19.40 -34.37 -4.13
N TRP A 183 20.19 -34.92 -3.22
CA TRP A 183 21.41 -34.29 -2.72
C TRP A 183 22.61 -35.17 -3.08
N GLU A 184 23.78 -34.56 -3.22
CA GLU A 184 25.04 -35.25 -3.52
C GLU A 184 26.09 -34.76 -2.54
N GLU A 185 26.94 -35.65 -2.02
CA GLU A 185 28.03 -35.24 -1.16
C GLU A 185 29.01 -34.31 -1.87
N ASN A 186 29.43 -33.24 -1.18
CA ASN A 186 30.40 -32.29 -1.72
C ASN A 186 31.82 -32.45 -1.15
N PHE A 187 32.14 -33.60 -0.57
CA PHE A 187 33.51 -33.88 -0.14
C PHE A 187 34.42 -34.23 -1.32
N PHE A 188 35.65 -33.73 -1.27
CA PHE A 188 36.73 -34.12 -2.18
C PHE A 188 37.04 -35.61 -1.96
N SER A 189 36.77 -36.46 -2.95
CA SER A 189 37.15 -37.87 -2.84
C SER A 189 38.67 -38.00 -3.00
N PHE A 190 39.39 -38.07 -1.86
CA PHE A 190 40.84 -38.27 -1.83
C PHE A 190 41.30 -39.52 -2.60
N PHE A 191 40.41 -40.50 -2.80
CA PHE A 191 40.69 -41.79 -3.43
C PHE A 191 39.92 -42.04 -4.73
N GLY A 192 39.22 -41.04 -5.28
CA GLY A 192 38.43 -41.21 -6.51
C GLY A 192 37.18 -42.08 -6.34
N GLU A 193 36.73 -42.27 -5.10
CA GLU A 193 35.41 -42.86 -4.79
C GLU A 193 34.30 -41.98 -5.41
N PRO A 194 33.27 -42.60 -6.02
CA PRO A 194 32.14 -41.87 -6.56
C PRO A 194 31.37 -41.16 -5.44
N LYS A 195 30.92 -39.92 -5.70
CA LYS A 195 30.09 -39.17 -4.76
C LYS A 195 28.77 -39.91 -4.50
N SER A 196 28.36 -40.05 -3.23
CA SER A 196 27.07 -40.64 -2.88
C SER A 196 25.93 -39.68 -3.19
N GLU A 197 24.86 -40.22 -3.79
CA GLU A 197 23.62 -39.50 -4.06
C GLU A 197 22.52 -39.93 -3.08
N TYR A 198 21.80 -38.97 -2.53
CA TYR A 198 20.78 -39.17 -1.52
C TYR A 198 19.41 -38.69 -2.01
N ASN A 199 18.36 -39.43 -1.69
CA ASN A 199 17.00 -38.88 -1.65
C ASN A 199 16.82 -38.16 -0.32
N ALA A 200 16.43 -36.89 -0.37
CA ALA A 200 16.31 -36.02 0.79
C ALA A 200 14.86 -35.67 1.08
N VAL A 201 14.45 -35.81 2.35
CA VAL A 201 13.20 -35.28 2.90
C VAL A 201 13.55 -34.42 4.10
N SER A 202 13.20 -33.14 4.06
CA SER A 202 13.55 -32.20 5.12
C SER A 202 12.34 -31.41 5.62
N ILE A 203 12.31 -31.21 6.94
CA ILE A 203 11.34 -30.35 7.61
C ILE A 203 12.11 -29.20 8.25
N ILE A 204 11.76 -27.99 7.85
CA ILE A 204 12.41 -26.74 8.26
C ILE A 204 11.37 -25.82 8.87
N PHE A 205 11.77 -25.06 9.89
CA PHE A 205 10.98 -23.94 10.37
C PHE A 205 11.61 -22.62 9.90
N ASN A 206 10.91 -21.95 8.98
CA ASN A 206 11.37 -20.69 8.40
C ASN A 206 10.96 -19.51 9.26
N ASN A 207 11.83 -18.51 9.31
CA ASN A 207 11.59 -17.17 9.83
C ASN A 207 12.10 -16.17 8.81
N GLY A 208 11.38 -15.07 8.61
CA GLY A 208 11.83 -14.08 7.67
C GLY A 208 11.07 -12.78 7.75
N PHE A 209 11.54 -11.82 6.97
CA PHE A 209 10.84 -10.58 6.75
C PHE A 209 10.76 -10.31 5.25
N TYR A 210 9.68 -9.67 4.83
CA TYR A 210 9.57 -9.16 3.49
C TYR A 210 9.19 -7.69 3.48
N VAL A 211 9.65 -7.01 2.43
CA VAL A 211 9.42 -5.60 2.15
C VAL A 211 8.72 -5.47 0.79
N GLN A 212 7.74 -4.56 0.72
CA GLN A 212 6.91 -4.26 -0.45
C GLN A 212 7.05 -2.78 -0.81
N PRO A 213 8.15 -2.34 -1.45
CA PRO A 213 8.35 -0.92 -1.76
C PRO A 213 7.26 -0.36 -2.68
N THR A 214 6.82 -1.15 -3.65
CA THR A 214 5.71 -0.84 -4.55
C THR A 214 4.68 -1.97 -4.52
N LYS A 215 3.48 -1.75 -5.09
CA LYS A 215 2.42 -2.78 -5.11
C LYS A 215 2.86 -4.07 -5.81
N SER A 216 3.82 -3.99 -6.72
CA SER A 216 4.30 -5.12 -7.51
C SER A 216 5.71 -5.57 -7.16
N PHE A 217 6.57 -4.74 -6.56
CA PHE A 217 7.94 -5.15 -6.25
C PHE A 217 8.04 -5.75 -4.85
N TYR A 218 8.59 -6.95 -4.75
CA TYR A 218 8.72 -7.75 -3.53
C TYR A 218 10.18 -8.08 -3.25
N MET A 219 10.58 -7.97 -1.98
CA MET A 219 11.87 -8.47 -1.49
C MET A 219 11.67 -9.19 -0.16
N SER A 220 12.46 -10.21 0.12
CA SER A 220 12.46 -10.88 1.42
C SER A 220 13.81 -11.42 1.80
N PHE A 221 14.04 -11.50 3.11
CA PHE A 221 15.09 -12.28 3.70
C PHE A 221 14.46 -13.41 4.51
N VAL A 222 14.98 -14.63 4.34
CA VAL A 222 14.52 -15.82 5.03
C VAL A 222 15.70 -16.57 5.63
N GLY A 223 15.55 -17.00 6.87
CA GLY A 223 16.42 -17.93 7.57
C GLY A 223 15.58 -19.05 8.18
N GLY A 224 15.97 -20.29 7.94
CA GLY A 224 15.27 -21.46 8.46
C GLY A 224 16.26 -22.52 8.91
N LEU A 225 15.88 -23.25 9.96
CA LEU A 225 16.62 -24.40 10.48
C LEU A 225 15.67 -25.59 10.61
N GLY A 226 16.21 -26.78 10.46
CA GLY A 226 15.44 -28.00 10.40
C GLY A 226 16.31 -29.25 10.45
N ILE A 227 15.70 -30.36 10.05
CA ILE A 227 16.36 -31.65 9.91
C ILE A 227 16.03 -32.26 8.55
N ALA A 228 16.99 -32.94 7.97
CA ALA A 228 16.85 -33.73 6.76
C ALA A 228 17.05 -35.21 7.08
N ASN A 229 16.20 -36.07 6.53
CA ASN A 229 16.47 -37.48 6.39
C ASN A 229 17.02 -37.71 4.97
N LEU A 230 18.25 -38.21 4.90
CA LEU A 230 18.95 -38.52 3.66
C LEU A 230 19.02 -40.03 3.53
N THR A 231 18.45 -40.57 2.45
CA THR A 231 18.51 -41.99 2.14
C THR A 231 19.42 -42.20 0.94
N ASP A 232 20.54 -42.89 1.16
CA ASP A 232 21.52 -43.21 0.13
C ASP A 232 20.87 -44.07 -0.96
N ARG A 233 21.06 -43.68 -2.22
CA ARG A 233 20.45 -44.34 -3.38
C ARG A 233 21.13 -45.65 -3.76
N ASN A 234 22.36 -45.88 -3.30
CA ASN A 234 23.15 -47.06 -3.62
C ASN A 234 22.84 -48.23 -2.68
N ASN A 235 22.75 -47.98 -1.37
CA ASN A 235 22.58 -49.03 -0.36
C ASN A 235 21.25 -48.92 0.45
N GLY A 236 20.52 -47.81 0.32
CA GLY A 236 19.25 -47.58 1.03
C GLY A 236 19.39 -47.20 2.50
N GLU A 237 20.61 -46.97 2.99
CA GLU A 237 20.84 -46.51 4.36
C GLU A 237 20.34 -45.08 4.54
N SER A 238 19.72 -44.81 5.69
CA SER A 238 19.22 -43.48 6.03
C SER A 238 20.03 -42.84 7.15
N LEU A 239 20.33 -41.56 7.01
CA LEU A 239 20.96 -40.74 8.04
C LEU A 239 20.14 -39.45 8.24
N VAL A 240 20.24 -38.87 9.44
CA VAL A 240 19.53 -37.64 9.80
C VAL A 240 20.54 -36.55 10.08
N GLU A 241 20.36 -35.41 9.42
CA GLU A 241 21.27 -34.28 9.49
C GLU A 241 20.56 -32.96 9.78
N PRO A 242 21.26 -31.98 10.38
CA PRO A 242 20.76 -30.63 10.46
C PRO A 242 20.63 -30.05 9.04
N ASP A 243 19.53 -29.34 8.81
CA ASP A 243 19.27 -28.68 7.53
C ASP A 243 18.95 -27.20 7.73
N GLY A 244 19.22 -26.39 6.72
CA GLY A 244 19.02 -24.96 6.77
C GLY A 244 18.68 -24.32 5.44
N VAL A 245 18.00 -23.18 5.51
CA VAL A 245 17.76 -22.31 4.35
C VAL A 245 18.15 -20.90 4.74
N LEU A 246 18.94 -20.26 3.89
CA LEU A 246 19.15 -18.83 3.92
C LEU A 246 18.79 -18.30 2.54
N GLY A 247 18.02 -17.22 2.47
CA GLY A 247 17.55 -16.71 1.19
C GLY A 247 17.33 -15.22 1.17
N PHE A 248 17.80 -14.57 0.10
CA PHE A 248 17.38 -13.23 -0.28
C PHE A 248 16.55 -13.34 -1.54
N ASN A 249 15.23 -13.23 -1.42
CA ASN A 249 14.32 -13.37 -2.56
C ASN A 249 13.91 -11.99 -3.08
N VAL A 250 13.95 -11.81 -4.40
CA VAL A 250 13.40 -10.65 -5.10
C VAL A 250 12.33 -11.14 -6.08
N GLY A 251 11.25 -10.40 -6.22
CA GLY A 251 10.11 -10.88 -6.99
C GLY A 251 9.09 -9.85 -7.39
N VAL A 252 8.07 -10.34 -8.10
CA VAL A 252 6.92 -9.57 -8.55
C VAL A 252 5.65 -10.10 -7.87
N ARG A 253 4.82 -9.17 -7.41
CA ARG A 253 3.52 -9.40 -6.81
C ARG A 253 2.41 -8.93 -7.73
N PHE A 254 1.37 -9.76 -7.90
CA PHE A 254 0.24 -9.53 -8.79
C PHE A 254 -1.05 -10.18 -8.31
#